data_AF-A0A6A5BP83-F1
#
_entry.id   AF-A0A6A5BP83-F1
#
_cell.length_a   1.000
_cell.length_b   1.000
_cell.length_c   1.000
_cell.angle_alpha   90.00
_cell.angle_beta   90.00
_cell.angle_gamma   90.00
#
_symmetry.space_group_name_H-M   'P 1'
#
loop_
_entity.id
_entity.type
_entity.pdbx_description
1 polymer ?
#
loop_
_entity_poly.entity_id
_entity_poly.type
_entity_poly.pdbx_seq_one_letter_code
_entity_poly.pdbx_strand_id
1 'polypeptide(L)'
;MQRSSLGKRVVSSEMPQIQWSESMMRSCVKKQTLTLYFRKMAMGMAVINYPCMETLFFKNNDTFVEEQELQQDEYSLALFYAIQALCDQYTGRREKALESFNVSKKYLGLIFDDFDSFSVLSTYNYLAYFLAGEGEDELAKQYVSIVDQYFERRKRRMLKGQQCFHSNVFNVDNLDKKRGVTKLFFFDHRVSWEPHVKYSQLLSVAFKISTGREMPDEMIAIVDEDLNERNYVRQTEVLANIHLLMKSHHKDLQHAPEYIEIGLFKDTLTVTYLNIESLRVVLSKCQDPIIKFSFKHTILKEADVISALTENPVFLGMTASFVFAFAIAAQTHLELYFDPDIIMRVATQEQILKNLVKDYKGLLFLSKYGRISKKYGHIVSAIEQLLKNTHHAVDLNQQQTASHSPQAHQKNSSDGGADNHIGCGSMSSSGLACTNKQEITISPSTKKRRHAPPSAQFLANTARNFRPGNALNNPRKE
;
A
#
# COMPACT_ATOMS: atom_id res chain seq x y z
N MET A 1 -50.14 -51.59 -12.18
CA MET A 1 -50.42 -50.46 -11.27
C MET A 1 -49.19 -49.56 -11.23
N GLN A 2 -49.15 -48.51 -12.06
CA GLN A 2 -48.14 -47.45 -12.04
C GLN A 2 -48.89 -46.13 -11.86
N ARG A 3 -48.78 -45.52 -10.68
CA ARG A 3 -49.30 -44.16 -10.44
C ARG A 3 -48.20 -43.18 -10.84
N SER A 4 -48.30 -42.60 -12.04
CA SER A 4 -47.48 -41.46 -12.43
C SER A 4 -48.02 -40.20 -11.76
N SER A 5 -47.38 -39.73 -10.69
CA SER A 5 -47.67 -38.43 -10.10
C SER A 5 -47.03 -37.33 -10.95
N LEU A 6 -47.79 -36.79 -11.90
CA LEU A 6 -47.49 -35.54 -12.60
C LEU A 6 -47.61 -34.38 -11.59
N GLY A 7 -46.55 -34.17 -10.81
CA GLY A 7 -46.39 -32.95 -10.04
C GLY A 7 -46.15 -31.79 -11.00
N LYS A 8 -47.19 -31.00 -11.29
CA LYS A 8 -47.05 -29.70 -11.95
C LYS A 8 -46.15 -28.82 -11.08
N ARG A 9 -44.88 -28.67 -11.47
CA ARG A 9 -44.02 -27.58 -10.95
C ARG A 9 -44.68 -26.28 -11.36
N VAL A 10 -45.30 -25.60 -10.40
CA VAL A 10 -45.69 -24.21 -10.55
C VAL A 10 -44.37 -23.42 -10.61
N VAL A 11 -43.93 -23.12 -11.84
CA VAL A 11 -42.88 -22.12 -12.06
C VAL A 11 -43.53 -20.79 -11.72
N SER A 12 -43.22 -20.23 -10.54
CA SER A 12 -43.74 -18.93 -10.16
C SER A 12 -43.23 -17.88 -11.16
N SER A 13 -44.12 -16.98 -11.59
CA SER A 13 -43.77 -15.89 -12.52
C SER A 13 -42.75 -14.90 -11.96
N GLU A 14 -42.35 -15.04 -10.70
CA GLU A 14 -41.36 -14.23 -10.00
C GLU A 14 -39.92 -14.68 -10.28
N MET A 15 -39.68 -15.96 -10.64
CA MET A 15 -38.32 -16.47 -10.90
C MET A 15 -37.59 -15.73 -12.05
N PRO A 16 -38.22 -15.41 -13.20
CA PRO A 16 -37.55 -14.71 -14.29
C PRO A 16 -37.13 -13.28 -13.90
N GLN A 17 -37.93 -12.59 -13.08
CA GLN A 17 -37.65 -11.20 -12.67
C GLN A 17 -36.42 -11.13 -11.74
N ILE A 18 -36.31 -12.07 -10.80
CA ILE A 18 -35.16 -12.14 -9.90
C ILE A 18 -33.87 -12.40 -10.72
N GLN A 19 -33.89 -13.39 -11.61
CA GLN A 19 -32.75 -13.73 -12.47
C GLN A 19 -32.31 -12.55 -13.35
N TRP A 20 -33.26 -11.84 -13.95
CA TRP A 20 -32.98 -10.64 -14.73
C TRP A 20 -32.32 -9.55 -13.88
N SER A 21 -32.86 -9.29 -12.69
CA SER A 21 -32.29 -8.29 -11.79
C SER A 21 -30.87 -8.64 -11.36
N GLU A 22 -30.59 -9.92 -11.06
CA GLU A 22 -29.25 -10.40 -10.71
C GLU A 22 -28.27 -10.24 -11.87
N SER A 23 -28.67 -10.63 -13.09
CA SER A 23 -27.83 -10.50 -14.29
C SER A 23 -27.49 -9.04 -14.60
N MET A 24 -28.48 -8.14 -14.51
CA MET A 24 -28.26 -6.70 -14.67
C MET A 24 -27.31 -6.15 -13.60
N MET A 25 -27.51 -6.53 -12.34
CA MET A 25 -26.65 -6.10 -11.24
C MET A 25 -25.21 -6.61 -11.42
N ARG A 26 -25.01 -7.86 -11.82
CA ARG A 26 -23.68 -8.41 -12.13
C ARG A 26 -23.00 -7.66 -13.26
N SER A 27 -23.73 -7.39 -14.35
CA SER A 27 -23.22 -6.61 -15.49
C SER A 27 -22.83 -5.18 -15.08
N CYS A 28 -23.64 -4.53 -14.25
CA CYS A 28 -23.34 -3.22 -13.69
C CYS A 28 -22.05 -3.24 -12.85
N VAL A 29 -21.91 -4.21 -11.94
CA VAL A 29 -20.70 -4.37 -11.12
C VAL A 29 -19.45 -4.62 -11.97
N LYS A 30 -19.55 -5.46 -13.01
CA LYS A 30 -18.46 -5.69 -13.98
C LYS A 30 -18.03 -4.37 -14.65
N LYS A 31 -19.00 -3.59 -15.15
CA LYS A 31 -18.71 -2.33 -15.85
C LYS A 31 -18.11 -1.27 -14.92
N GLN A 32 -18.61 -1.18 -13.68
CA GLN A 32 -18.05 -0.30 -12.65
C GLN A 32 -16.62 -0.69 -12.30
N THR A 33 -16.36 -2.00 -12.13
CA THR A 33 -15.03 -2.54 -11.82
C THR A 33 -14.03 -2.19 -12.93
N LEU A 34 -14.40 -2.40 -14.20
CA LEU A 34 -13.57 -2.01 -15.33
C LEU A 34 -13.32 -0.51 -15.38
N THR A 35 -14.37 0.28 -15.22
CA THR A 35 -14.27 1.74 -15.24
C THR A 35 -13.31 2.22 -14.15
N LEU A 36 -13.42 1.69 -12.94
CA LEU A 36 -12.53 2.01 -11.83
C LEU A 36 -11.09 1.55 -12.10
N TYR A 37 -10.92 0.32 -12.60
CA TYR A 37 -9.60 -0.23 -12.92
C TYR A 37 -8.87 0.66 -13.92
N PHE A 38 -9.48 0.94 -15.07
CA PHE A 38 -8.85 1.75 -16.11
C PHE A 38 -8.66 3.21 -15.67
N ARG A 39 -9.62 3.78 -14.93
CA ARG A 39 -9.55 5.20 -14.50
C ARG A 39 -8.58 5.47 -13.36
N LYS A 40 -8.37 4.52 -12.46
CA LYS A 40 -7.66 4.77 -11.19
C LYS A 40 -6.55 3.78 -10.91
N MET A 41 -6.75 2.49 -11.19
CA MET A 41 -5.79 1.45 -10.81
C MET A 41 -4.68 1.24 -11.84
N ALA A 42 -5.03 1.27 -13.12
CA ALA A 42 -4.11 0.98 -14.22
C ALA A 42 -3.10 2.12 -14.47
N MET A 43 -3.44 3.35 -14.06
CA MET A 43 -2.59 4.55 -14.23
C MET A 43 -2.05 4.72 -15.66
N GLY A 44 -2.90 4.48 -16.66
CA GLY A 44 -2.49 4.54 -18.08
C GLY A 44 -1.68 3.34 -18.58
N MET A 45 -1.30 2.41 -17.70
CA MET A 45 -0.51 1.21 -18.03
C MET A 45 -1.31 -0.07 -17.83
N ALA A 46 -2.50 -0.11 -18.43
CA ALA A 46 -3.31 -1.32 -18.43
C ALA A 46 -2.58 -2.44 -19.19
N VAL A 47 -2.59 -3.64 -18.61
CA VAL A 47 -1.96 -4.83 -19.21
C VAL A 47 -2.79 -5.34 -20.41
N ILE A 48 -4.09 -5.05 -20.41
CA ILE A 48 -5.06 -5.44 -21.42
C ILE A 48 -5.80 -4.18 -21.85
N ASN A 49 -5.97 -3.96 -23.15
CA ASN A 49 -6.69 -2.79 -23.65
C ASN A 49 -8.17 -2.82 -23.26
N TYR A 50 -8.78 -1.65 -23.04
CA TYR A 50 -10.19 -1.55 -22.61
C TYR A 50 -11.17 -2.33 -23.51
N PRO A 51 -11.16 -2.16 -24.85
CA PRO A 51 -12.12 -2.86 -25.72
C PRO A 51 -11.96 -4.38 -25.63
N CYS A 52 -10.72 -4.84 -25.49
CA CYS A 52 -10.41 -6.25 -25.36
C CYS A 52 -10.91 -6.82 -24.03
N MET A 53 -10.71 -6.10 -22.92
CA MET A 53 -11.16 -6.53 -21.61
C MET A 53 -12.69 -6.47 -21.48
N GLU A 54 -13.34 -5.50 -22.11
CA GLU A 54 -14.79 -5.46 -22.26
C GLU A 54 -15.29 -6.67 -23.05
N THR A 55 -14.70 -6.92 -24.22
CA THR A 55 -15.02 -8.12 -25.01
C THR A 55 -14.83 -9.40 -24.21
N LEU A 56 -13.75 -9.51 -23.42
CA LEU A 56 -13.44 -10.68 -22.59
C LEU A 56 -14.53 -10.92 -21.52
N PHE A 57 -15.04 -9.87 -20.88
CA PHE A 57 -15.96 -9.99 -19.75
C PHE A 57 -17.45 -9.95 -20.10
N PHE A 58 -17.79 -9.46 -21.31
CA PHE A 58 -19.17 -9.26 -21.77
C PHE A 58 -19.55 -10.06 -23.03
N LYS A 59 -18.65 -10.86 -23.61
CA LYS A 59 -18.87 -11.61 -24.87
C LYS A 59 -20.10 -12.51 -24.91
N ASN A 60 -20.65 -12.90 -23.76
CA ASN A 60 -21.78 -13.84 -23.67
C ASN A 60 -23.14 -13.17 -23.43
N ASN A 61 -23.23 -11.83 -23.41
CA ASN A 61 -24.47 -11.15 -23.05
C ASN A 61 -25.50 -11.05 -24.20
N ASP A 62 -25.11 -11.32 -25.46
CA ASP A 62 -26.00 -11.15 -26.61
C ASP A 62 -26.81 -12.41 -26.99
N THR A 63 -26.51 -13.56 -26.37
CA THR A 63 -27.27 -14.80 -26.56
C THR A 63 -27.96 -15.20 -25.25
N PHE A 64 -29.28 -14.98 -25.19
CA PHE A 64 -30.20 -15.35 -24.10
C PHE A 64 -30.34 -16.88 -23.90
N VAL A 65 -29.23 -17.60 -23.73
CA VAL A 65 -29.24 -19.03 -23.43
C VAL A 65 -28.73 -19.20 -22.00
N GLU A 66 -29.68 -19.42 -21.07
CA GLU A 66 -29.48 -19.56 -19.61
C GLU A 66 -28.42 -20.60 -19.20
N GLU A 67 -28.07 -21.54 -20.09
CA GLU A 67 -27.06 -22.57 -19.83
C GLU A 67 -25.62 -22.14 -20.19
N GLN A 68 -25.40 -20.99 -20.83
CA GLN A 68 -24.06 -20.53 -21.24
C GLN A 68 -23.35 -19.60 -20.25
N GLU A 69 -23.99 -19.16 -19.15
CA GLU A 69 -23.24 -18.58 -18.01
C GLU A 69 -22.23 -19.59 -17.42
N LEU A 70 -22.46 -20.90 -17.61
CA LEU A 70 -21.54 -21.98 -17.24
C LEU A 70 -20.29 -22.09 -18.13
N GLN A 71 -20.19 -21.33 -19.23
CA GLN A 71 -19.00 -21.30 -20.09
C GLN A 71 -18.36 -19.91 -20.16
N GLN A 72 -18.48 -19.11 -19.09
CA GLN A 72 -17.48 -18.06 -18.91
C GLN A 72 -16.14 -18.73 -18.65
N ASP A 73 -15.23 -18.53 -19.60
CA ASP A 73 -13.89 -19.11 -19.58
C ASP A 73 -13.21 -18.84 -18.23
N GLU A 74 -12.71 -19.90 -17.59
CA GLU A 74 -12.17 -19.86 -16.21
C GLU A 74 -11.04 -18.82 -16.08
N TYR A 75 -10.29 -18.62 -17.16
CA TYR A 75 -9.27 -17.59 -17.32
C TYR A 75 -9.81 -16.18 -17.16
N SER A 76 -10.97 -15.90 -17.77
CA SER A 76 -11.62 -14.59 -17.73
C SER A 76 -12.17 -14.31 -16.34
N LEU A 77 -12.74 -15.32 -15.67
CA LEU A 77 -13.25 -15.20 -14.31
C LEU A 77 -12.13 -14.98 -13.29
N ALA A 78 -11.07 -15.79 -13.35
CA ALA A 78 -9.92 -15.64 -12.45
C ALA A 78 -9.33 -14.22 -12.51
N LEU A 79 -9.13 -13.72 -13.74
CA LEU A 79 -8.62 -12.38 -14.00
C LEU A 79 -9.57 -11.28 -13.55
N PHE A 80 -10.86 -11.38 -13.87
CA PHE A 80 -11.87 -10.41 -13.47
C PHE A 80 -11.90 -10.23 -11.95
N TYR A 81 -11.99 -11.33 -11.21
CA TYR A 81 -12.04 -11.27 -9.75
C TYR A 81 -10.73 -10.80 -9.11
N ALA A 82 -9.57 -11.03 -9.74
CA ALA A 82 -8.31 -10.46 -9.27
C ALA A 82 -8.29 -8.93 -9.39
N ILE A 83 -8.81 -8.39 -10.50
CA ILE A 83 -8.96 -6.95 -10.71
C ILE A 83 -10.01 -6.38 -9.75
N GLN A 84 -11.13 -7.08 -9.58
CA GLN A 84 -12.18 -6.68 -8.65
C GLN A 84 -11.66 -6.60 -7.22
N ALA A 85 -10.85 -7.58 -6.78
CA ALA A 85 -10.22 -7.56 -5.46
C ALA A 85 -9.39 -6.28 -5.24
N LEU A 86 -8.64 -5.84 -6.24
CA LEU A 86 -7.87 -4.59 -6.16
C LEU A 86 -8.76 -3.35 -6.11
N CYS A 87 -9.79 -3.29 -6.94
CA CYS A 87 -10.77 -2.21 -6.95
C CYS A 87 -11.52 -2.11 -5.61
N ASP A 88 -11.90 -3.25 -5.03
CA ASP A 88 -12.57 -3.32 -3.72
C ASP A 88 -11.63 -2.92 -2.58
N GLN A 89 -10.36 -3.34 -2.64
CA GLN A 89 -9.34 -2.93 -1.67
C GLN A 89 -9.11 -1.41 -1.75
N TYR A 90 -8.97 -0.86 -2.96
CA TYR A 90 -8.79 0.57 -3.20
C TYR A 90 -9.96 1.43 -2.67
N THR A 91 -11.19 0.93 -2.82
CA THR A 91 -12.41 1.61 -2.33
C THR A 91 -12.66 1.40 -0.83
N GLY A 92 -11.82 0.62 -0.14
CA GLY A 92 -11.98 0.32 1.29
C GLY A 92 -13.04 -0.71 1.62
N ARG A 93 -13.53 -1.46 0.62
CA ARG A 93 -14.47 -2.58 0.80
C ARG A 93 -13.71 -3.88 1.10
N ARG A 94 -12.98 -3.90 2.21
CA ARG A 94 -11.99 -4.94 2.53
C ARG A 94 -12.56 -6.36 2.51
N GLU A 95 -13.75 -6.58 3.06
CA GLU A 95 -14.41 -7.90 3.10
C GLU A 95 -14.72 -8.40 1.69
N LYS A 96 -15.31 -7.55 0.83
CA LYS A 96 -15.57 -7.87 -0.58
C LYS A 96 -14.29 -8.09 -1.38
N ALA A 97 -13.23 -7.35 -1.05
CA ALA A 97 -11.94 -7.51 -1.67
C ALA A 97 -11.35 -8.91 -1.37
N LEU A 98 -11.47 -9.37 -0.12
CA LEU A 98 -11.06 -10.72 0.30
C LEU A 98 -11.93 -11.80 -0.35
N GLU A 99 -13.24 -11.58 -0.44
CA GLU A 99 -14.17 -12.47 -1.15
C GLU A 99 -13.75 -12.63 -2.62
N SER A 100 -13.60 -11.51 -3.33
CA SER A 100 -13.15 -11.49 -4.73
C SER A 100 -11.77 -12.15 -4.91
N PHE A 101 -10.83 -11.90 -3.99
CA PHE A 101 -9.53 -12.56 -3.98
C PHE A 101 -9.65 -14.09 -3.86
N ASN A 102 -10.49 -14.58 -2.95
CA ASN A 102 -10.71 -16.01 -2.75
C ASN A 102 -11.40 -16.67 -3.95
N VAL A 103 -12.37 -15.98 -4.56
CA VAL A 103 -13.04 -16.44 -5.79
C VAL A 103 -12.04 -16.50 -6.94
N SER A 104 -11.21 -15.47 -7.12
CA SER A 104 -10.14 -15.47 -8.13
C SER A 104 -9.17 -16.64 -7.93
N LYS A 105 -8.72 -16.89 -6.69
CA LYS A 105 -7.87 -18.05 -6.38
C LYS A 105 -8.53 -19.39 -6.69
N LYS A 106 -9.83 -19.53 -6.45
CA LYS A 106 -10.58 -20.76 -6.77
C LYS A 106 -10.52 -21.04 -8.26
N TYR A 107 -10.80 -20.05 -9.12
CA TYR A 107 -10.71 -20.21 -10.57
C TYR A 107 -9.27 -20.37 -11.05
N LEU A 108 -8.33 -19.60 -10.52
CA LEU A 108 -6.91 -19.75 -10.82
C LEU A 108 -6.42 -21.16 -10.52
N GLY A 109 -6.90 -21.80 -9.43
CA GLY A 109 -6.57 -23.17 -9.09
C GLY A 109 -7.03 -24.23 -10.10
N LEU A 110 -7.90 -23.88 -11.06
CA LEU A 110 -8.31 -24.76 -12.16
C LEU A 110 -7.38 -24.65 -13.38
N ILE A 111 -6.66 -23.53 -13.52
CA ILE A 111 -5.87 -23.15 -14.70
C ILE A 111 -4.42 -22.78 -14.35
N PHE A 112 -3.95 -23.12 -13.15
CA PHE A 112 -2.70 -22.60 -12.57
C PHE A 112 -1.45 -23.10 -13.30
N ASP A 113 -1.56 -24.22 -14.01
CA ASP A 113 -0.49 -24.87 -14.75
C ASP A 113 -0.34 -24.35 -16.20
N ASP A 114 -1.32 -23.61 -16.71
CA ASP A 114 -1.20 -22.91 -17.99
C ASP A 114 -0.40 -21.60 -17.87
N PHE A 115 0.91 -21.77 -17.73
CA PHE A 115 1.87 -20.66 -17.67
C PHE A 115 2.06 -19.95 -19.02
N ASP A 116 1.52 -20.47 -20.12
CA ASP A 116 1.59 -19.83 -21.43
C ASP A 116 0.42 -18.85 -21.64
N SER A 117 -0.66 -18.98 -20.88
CA SER A 117 -1.79 -18.05 -20.86
C SER A 117 -1.47 -16.71 -20.18
N PHE A 118 -1.63 -15.63 -20.93
CA PHE A 118 -1.40 -14.28 -20.43
C PHE A 118 -2.44 -13.83 -19.38
N SER A 119 -3.66 -14.39 -19.44
CA SER A 119 -4.69 -14.15 -18.42
C SER A 119 -4.29 -14.75 -17.08
N VAL A 120 -3.71 -15.95 -17.06
CA VAL A 120 -3.17 -16.59 -15.84
C VAL A 120 -2.06 -15.72 -15.23
N LEU A 121 -1.12 -15.26 -16.04
CA LEU A 121 -0.01 -14.43 -15.58
C LEU A 121 -0.47 -13.07 -15.05
N SER A 122 -1.41 -12.44 -15.74
CA SER A 122 -2.03 -11.18 -15.30
C SER A 122 -2.76 -11.39 -13.96
N THR A 123 -3.45 -12.52 -13.81
CA THR A 123 -4.12 -12.91 -12.55
C THR A 123 -3.10 -13.03 -11.42
N TYR A 124 -2.01 -13.78 -11.61
CA TYR A 124 -0.93 -13.87 -10.62
C TYR A 124 -0.38 -12.50 -10.23
N ASN A 125 -0.17 -11.61 -11.21
CA ASN A 125 0.32 -10.25 -10.96
C ASN A 125 -0.67 -9.41 -10.13
N TYR A 126 -1.96 -9.43 -10.45
CA TYR A 126 -2.97 -8.69 -9.69
C TYR A 126 -3.21 -9.25 -8.28
N LEU A 127 -3.19 -10.58 -8.13
CA LEU A 127 -3.27 -11.20 -6.81
C LEU A 127 -2.04 -10.88 -5.96
N ALA A 128 -0.86 -10.80 -6.58
CA ALA A 128 0.34 -10.35 -5.89
C ALA A 128 0.19 -8.90 -5.38
N TYR A 129 -0.39 -8.00 -6.17
CA TYR A 129 -0.68 -6.64 -5.71
C TYR A 129 -1.63 -6.58 -4.53
N PHE A 130 -2.69 -7.37 -4.58
CA PHE A 130 -3.66 -7.42 -3.51
C PHE A 130 -2.99 -7.86 -2.20
N LEU A 131 -2.18 -8.93 -2.28
CA LEU A 131 -1.41 -9.46 -1.16
C LEU A 131 -0.39 -8.45 -0.63
N ALA A 132 0.27 -7.72 -1.52
CA ALA A 132 1.13 -6.61 -1.11
C ALA A 132 0.31 -5.53 -0.38
N GLY A 133 -0.89 -5.16 -0.84
CA GLY A 133 -1.75 -4.23 -0.11
C GLY A 133 -2.23 -4.77 1.25
N GLU A 134 -2.34 -6.08 1.41
CA GLU A 134 -2.66 -6.74 2.68
C GLU A 134 -1.44 -6.94 3.59
N GLY A 135 -0.22 -6.63 3.14
CA GLY A 135 1.02 -6.82 3.91
C GLY A 135 1.53 -8.26 3.92
N GLU A 136 1.07 -9.12 3.02
CA GLU A 136 1.48 -10.53 2.87
C GLU A 136 2.68 -10.67 1.94
N ASP A 137 3.79 -9.98 2.26
CA ASP A 137 4.94 -9.79 1.36
C ASP A 137 5.49 -11.09 0.77
N GLU A 138 5.65 -12.13 1.58
CA GLU A 138 6.24 -13.41 1.14
C GLU A 138 5.35 -14.14 0.12
N LEU A 139 4.04 -14.18 0.35
CA LEU A 139 3.10 -14.78 -0.60
C LEU A 139 3.01 -13.94 -1.88
N ALA A 140 3.03 -12.61 -1.72
CA ALA A 140 3.06 -11.67 -2.83
C ALA A 140 4.30 -11.89 -3.72
N LYS A 141 5.48 -12.07 -3.12
CA LYS A 141 6.74 -12.43 -3.82
C LYS A 141 6.66 -13.77 -4.54
N GLN A 142 5.99 -14.78 -3.96
CA GLN A 142 5.80 -16.07 -4.63
C GLN A 142 4.99 -15.92 -5.93
N TYR A 143 3.88 -15.17 -5.88
CA TYR A 143 3.05 -14.92 -7.07
C TYR A 143 3.80 -14.12 -8.13
N VAL A 144 4.55 -13.11 -7.70
CA VAL A 144 5.52 -12.39 -8.55
C VAL A 144 6.49 -13.40 -9.17
N SER A 145 7.14 -14.28 -8.42
CA SER A 145 8.17 -15.17 -8.97
C SER A 145 7.68 -16.01 -10.17
N ILE A 146 6.41 -16.42 -10.18
CA ILE A 146 5.78 -17.15 -11.29
C ILE A 146 5.77 -16.28 -12.57
N VAL A 147 5.37 -15.01 -12.42
CA VAL A 147 5.40 -14.04 -13.53
C VAL A 147 6.84 -13.79 -14.03
N ASP A 148 7.85 -13.75 -13.15
CA ASP A 148 9.25 -13.58 -13.59
C ASP A 148 9.74 -14.77 -14.41
N GLN A 149 9.40 -15.98 -13.97
CA GLN A 149 9.76 -17.20 -14.68
C GLN A 149 9.17 -17.23 -16.09
N TYR A 150 7.96 -16.70 -16.29
CA TYR A 150 7.40 -16.54 -17.63
C TYR A 150 8.24 -15.63 -18.52
N PHE A 151 8.62 -14.44 -18.03
CA PHE A 151 9.44 -13.51 -18.82
C PHE A 151 10.82 -14.08 -19.15
N GLU A 152 11.44 -14.81 -18.22
CA GLU A 152 12.71 -15.49 -18.48
C GLU A 152 12.56 -16.66 -19.47
N ARG A 153 11.43 -17.38 -19.48
CA ARG A 153 11.12 -18.37 -20.53
C ARG A 153 10.90 -17.69 -21.87
N ARG A 154 10.10 -16.61 -21.92
CA ARG A 154 9.83 -15.80 -23.12
C ARG A 154 11.12 -15.28 -23.73
N LYS A 155 11.99 -14.66 -22.93
CA LYS A 155 13.31 -14.18 -23.36
C LYS A 155 14.14 -15.30 -24.00
N ARG A 156 14.19 -16.49 -23.37
CA ARG A 156 14.89 -17.66 -23.93
C ARG A 156 14.28 -18.14 -25.25
N ARG A 157 12.96 -18.13 -25.39
CA ARG A 157 12.27 -18.46 -26.65
C ARG A 157 12.60 -17.45 -27.76
N MET A 158 12.57 -16.16 -27.45
CA MET A 158 12.96 -15.09 -28.39
C MET A 158 14.41 -15.23 -28.87
N LEU A 159 15.34 -15.53 -27.96
CA LEU A 159 16.76 -15.76 -28.31
C LEU A 159 16.96 -16.96 -29.24
N LYS A 160 16.04 -17.93 -29.23
CA LYS A 160 16.02 -19.09 -30.13
C LYS A 160 15.29 -18.82 -31.45
N GLY A 161 14.85 -17.58 -31.70
CA GLY A 161 14.04 -17.23 -32.86
C GLY A 161 12.63 -17.80 -32.84
N GLN A 162 12.17 -18.33 -31.70
CA GLN A 162 10.81 -18.82 -31.57
C GLN A 162 9.85 -17.64 -31.44
N GLN A 163 8.79 -17.65 -32.24
CA GLN A 163 7.71 -16.66 -32.10
C GLN A 163 7.15 -16.75 -30.68
N CYS A 164 7.22 -15.64 -29.96
CA CYS A 164 6.53 -15.47 -28.70
C CYS A 164 5.15 -14.87 -28.97
N PHE A 165 4.23 -15.05 -28.02
CA PHE A 165 2.88 -14.50 -28.12
C PHE A 165 2.96 -12.98 -28.39
N HIS A 166 2.67 -12.59 -29.63
CA HIS A 166 2.46 -11.22 -30.07
C HIS A 166 0.95 -11.06 -30.18
N SER A 167 0.37 -10.43 -29.18
CA SER A 167 -1.05 -10.15 -29.19
C SER A 167 -1.23 -8.65 -29.17
N ASN A 168 -1.92 -8.13 -30.18
CA ASN A 168 -2.38 -6.74 -30.21
C ASN A 168 -3.36 -6.42 -29.06
N VAL A 169 -3.83 -7.46 -28.35
CA VAL A 169 -4.74 -7.39 -27.19
C VAL A 169 -3.98 -7.10 -25.90
N PHE A 170 -2.74 -7.60 -25.80
CA PHE A 170 -1.97 -7.61 -24.55
C PHE A 170 -0.77 -6.70 -24.65
N ASN A 171 -0.71 -5.70 -23.77
CA ASN A 171 0.47 -4.88 -23.62
C ASN A 171 1.45 -5.58 -22.66
N VAL A 172 2.17 -6.56 -23.21
CA VAL A 172 3.10 -7.43 -22.48
C VAL A 172 4.18 -6.61 -21.73
N ASP A 173 4.57 -5.46 -22.29
CA ASP A 173 5.55 -4.56 -21.67
C ASP A 173 5.07 -3.96 -20.35
N ASN A 174 3.76 -3.81 -20.17
CA ASN A 174 3.18 -3.32 -18.90
C ASN A 174 3.18 -4.38 -17.79
N LEU A 175 3.37 -5.66 -18.14
CA LEU A 175 3.44 -6.78 -17.20
C LEU A 175 4.90 -7.15 -16.85
N ASP A 176 5.88 -6.84 -17.70
CA ASP A 176 7.29 -7.13 -17.45
C ASP A 176 7.77 -6.36 -16.21
N LYS A 177 8.18 -7.07 -15.16
CA LYS A 177 8.58 -6.46 -13.88
C LYS A 177 9.80 -5.55 -13.96
N LYS A 178 10.62 -5.68 -15.01
CA LYS A 178 11.71 -4.71 -15.25
C LYS A 178 11.18 -3.37 -15.78
N ARG A 179 9.97 -3.37 -16.34
CA ARG A 179 9.33 -2.24 -17.03
C ARG A 179 8.04 -1.76 -16.36
N GLY A 180 7.41 -2.59 -15.53
CA GLY A 180 6.04 -2.41 -15.03
C GLY A 180 5.96 -1.90 -13.60
N VAL A 181 4.78 -1.40 -13.25
CA VAL A 181 4.44 -0.87 -11.92
C VAL A 181 4.70 -1.90 -10.82
N THR A 182 4.76 -3.20 -11.15
CA THR A 182 4.78 -4.31 -10.19
C THR A 182 5.81 -4.13 -9.10
N LYS A 183 7.07 -3.85 -9.43
CA LYS A 183 8.13 -3.72 -8.41
C LYS A 183 7.95 -2.57 -7.42
N LEU A 184 7.22 -1.50 -7.78
CA LEU A 184 6.99 -0.36 -6.88
C LEU A 184 6.13 -0.73 -5.65
N PHE A 185 5.44 -1.87 -5.66
CA PHE A 185 4.47 -2.22 -4.61
C PHE A 185 4.98 -3.20 -3.54
N PHE A 186 6.05 -3.96 -3.81
CA PHE A 186 6.37 -5.15 -3.01
C PHE A 186 7.37 -4.93 -1.88
N PHE A 187 8.16 -3.86 -1.93
CA PHE A 187 9.32 -3.77 -1.06
C PHE A 187 9.26 -2.52 -0.20
N ASP A 188 8.67 -2.69 0.98
CA ASP A 188 9.12 -1.91 2.12
C ASP A 188 10.51 -2.44 2.52
N HIS A 189 11.52 -1.81 1.95
CA HIS A 189 12.91 -2.18 2.15
C HIS A 189 13.40 -1.95 3.59
N ARG A 190 12.61 -1.29 4.46
CA ARG A 190 12.92 -1.13 5.89
C ARG A 190 12.97 -2.46 6.65
N VAL A 191 12.16 -3.45 6.23
CA VAL A 191 12.01 -4.71 6.97
C VAL A 191 12.95 -5.80 6.45
N SER A 192 13.25 -5.80 5.15
CA SER A 192 14.18 -6.75 4.55
C SER A 192 14.81 -6.19 3.27
N TRP A 193 16.03 -5.67 3.36
CA TRP A 193 16.80 -5.36 2.15
C TRP A 193 17.30 -6.67 1.53
N GLU A 194 16.80 -6.98 0.33
CA GLU A 194 17.33 -8.08 -0.44
C GLU A 194 18.70 -7.68 -0.99
N PRO A 195 19.79 -8.44 -0.75
CA PRO A 195 21.17 -8.04 -1.10
C PRO A 195 21.40 -7.70 -2.58
N HIS A 196 20.47 -8.07 -3.45
CA HIS A 196 20.58 -7.94 -4.90
C HIS A 196 19.69 -6.83 -5.48
N VAL A 197 18.79 -6.25 -4.66
CA VAL A 197 17.95 -5.13 -5.10
C VAL A 197 18.76 -3.86 -4.98
N LYS A 198 18.91 -3.18 -6.11
CA LYS A 198 19.59 -1.89 -6.22
C LYS A 198 18.58 -0.76 -6.19
N TYR A 199 19.00 0.39 -5.69
CA TYR A 199 18.14 1.56 -5.52
C TYR A 199 17.63 2.10 -6.87
N SER A 200 18.48 2.06 -7.90
CA SER A 200 18.12 2.41 -9.27
C SER A 200 16.95 1.60 -9.81
N GLN A 201 16.73 0.36 -9.35
CA GLN A 201 15.63 -0.48 -9.84
C GLN A 201 14.26 0.06 -9.42
N LEU A 202 14.16 0.70 -8.26
CA LEU A 202 12.92 1.35 -7.79
C LEU A 202 12.68 2.62 -8.59
N LEU A 203 13.74 3.43 -8.74
CA LEU A 203 13.66 4.73 -9.41
C LEU A 203 13.44 4.60 -10.91
N SER A 204 14.07 3.63 -11.57
CA SER A 204 13.94 3.40 -13.03
C SER A 204 12.51 3.11 -13.43
N VAL A 205 11.76 2.38 -12.60
CA VAL A 205 10.34 2.10 -12.88
C VAL A 205 9.52 3.37 -12.78
N ALA A 206 9.70 4.17 -11.74
CA ALA A 206 9.00 5.45 -11.62
C ALA A 206 9.37 6.40 -12.76
N PHE A 207 10.67 6.54 -13.06
CA PHE A 207 11.17 7.35 -14.16
C PHE A 207 10.57 6.95 -15.50
N LYS A 208 10.54 5.65 -15.80
CA LYS A 208 9.96 5.13 -17.05
C LYS A 208 8.47 5.39 -17.15
N ILE A 209 7.73 5.30 -16.04
CA ILE A 209 6.30 5.59 -16.01
C ILE A 209 6.05 7.07 -16.31
N SER A 210 6.85 7.96 -15.74
CA SER A 210 6.64 9.41 -15.88
C SER A 210 7.17 9.94 -17.22
N THR A 211 8.22 9.35 -17.78
CA THR A 211 8.89 9.84 -18.98
C THR A 211 8.67 9.01 -20.25
N GLY A 212 8.20 7.76 -20.11
CA GLY A 212 8.16 6.78 -21.19
C GLY A 212 9.54 6.28 -21.64
N ARG A 213 10.63 6.68 -20.97
CA ARG A 213 12.02 6.40 -21.35
C ARG A 213 12.74 5.58 -20.28
N GLU A 214 13.75 4.84 -20.69
CA GLU A 214 14.65 4.18 -19.72
C GLU A 214 15.52 5.25 -19.02
N MET A 215 15.84 5.01 -17.75
CA MET A 215 16.70 5.92 -16.98
C MET A 215 18.14 5.87 -17.54
N PRO A 216 18.83 7.01 -17.72
CA PRO A 216 20.20 7.03 -18.23
C PRO A 216 21.17 6.21 -17.36
N ASP A 217 22.08 5.47 -17.99
CA ASP A 217 23.04 4.59 -17.30
C ASP A 217 23.95 5.37 -16.35
N GLU A 218 24.29 6.63 -16.68
CA GLU A 218 25.10 7.48 -15.81
C GLU A 218 24.35 7.81 -14.50
N MET A 219 23.04 8.04 -14.59
CA MET A 219 22.20 8.28 -13.41
C MET A 219 22.05 7.00 -12.58
N ILE A 220 21.85 5.85 -13.25
CA ILE A 220 21.82 4.53 -12.60
C ILE A 220 23.12 4.29 -11.82
N ALA A 221 24.27 4.54 -12.45
CA ALA A 221 25.58 4.34 -11.83
C ALA A 221 25.72 5.15 -10.55
N ILE A 222 25.36 6.44 -10.58
CA ILE A 222 25.46 7.34 -9.41
C ILE A 222 24.50 6.92 -8.30
N VAL A 223 23.26 6.60 -8.66
CA VAL A 223 22.22 6.23 -7.70
C VAL A 223 22.54 4.89 -7.01
N ASP A 224 23.25 3.99 -7.68
CA ASP A 224 23.68 2.71 -7.13
C ASP A 224 25.06 2.74 -6.44
N GLU A 225 25.74 3.90 -6.38
CA GLU A 225 26.99 4.04 -5.62
C GLU A 225 26.76 3.80 -4.12
N ASP A 226 27.75 3.20 -3.44
CA ASP A 226 27.70 2.97 -2.00
C ASP A 226 27.65 4.30 -1.23
N LEU A 227 26.49 4.58 -0.62
CA LEU A 227 26.24 5.83 0.09
C LEU A 227 27.18 6.05 1.29
N ASN A 228 27.81 7.22 1.29
CA ASN A 228 28.69 7.75 2.33
C ASN A 228 28.64 9.29 2.38
N GLU A 229 29.31 9.89 3.36
CA GLU A 229 29.33 11.35 3.58
C GLU A 229 29.88 12.14 2.38
N ARG A 230 30.67 11.53 1.48
CA ARG A 230 31.30 12.23 0.36
C ARG A 230 30.46 12.23 -0.92
N ASN A 231 29.68 11.17 -1.15
CA ASN A 231 28.93 11.01 -2.40
C ASN A 231 27.42 11.26 -2.25
N TYR A 232 26.88 11.39 -1.03
CA TYR A 232 25.44 11.62 -0.86
C TYR A 232 24.96 12.90 -1.56
N VAL A 233 25.73 13.99 -1.51
CA VAL A 233 25.36 15.28 -2.13
C VAL A 233 25.10 15.08 -3.62
N ARG A 234 26.06 14.44 -4.30
CA ARG A 234 25.97 14.11 -5.73
C ARG A 234 24.76 13.21 -6.02
N GLN A 235 24.48 12.22 -5.17
CA GLN A 235 23.32 11.36 -5.33
C GLN A 235 22.01 12.15 -5.18
N THR A 236 21.88 13.00 -4.16
CA THR A 236 20.71 13.85 -3.92
C THR A 236 20.47 14.83 -5.07
N GLU A 237 21.54 15.41 -5.63
CA GLU A 237 21.45 16.25 -6.83
C GLU A 237 20.92 15.48 -8.05
N VAL A 238 21.40 14.25 -8.26
CA VAL A 238 20.88 13.38 -9.32
C VAL A 238 19.41 13.03 -9.09
N LEU A 239 19.01 12.74 -7.86
CA LEU A 239 17.60 12.49 -7.51
C LEU A 239 16.72 13.72 -7.77
N ALA A 240 17.20 14.91 -7.45
CA ALA A 240 16.50 16.16 -7.74
C ALA A 240 16.37 16.39 -9.26
N ASN A 241 17.43 16.14 -10.04
CA ASN A 241 17.39 16.25 -11.51
C ASN A 241 16.43 15.23 -12.13
N ILE A 242 16.42 13.99 -11.63
CA ILE A 242 15.48 12.95 -12.04
C ILE A 242 14.04 13.40 -11.77
N HIS A 243 13.76 13.96 -10.60
CA HIS A 243 12.45 14.49 -10.26
C HIS A 243 12.00 15.62 -11.20
N LEU A 244 12.91 16.55 -11.53
CA LEU A 244 12.63 17.63 -12.47
C LEU A 244 12.29 17.11 -13.87
N LEU A 245 13.03 16.10 -14.35
CA LEU A 245 12.77 15.45 -15.64
C LEU A 245 11.41 14.72 -15.64
N MET A 246 11.10 13.99 -14.57
CA MET A 246 9.80 13.31 -14.43
C MET A 246 8.64 14.32 -14.44
N LYS A 247 8.80 15.43 -13.70
CA LYS A 247 7.83 16.54 -13.68
C LYS A 247 7.67 17.25 -15.03
N SER A 248 8.76 17.47 -15.77
CA SER A 248 8.66 18.12 -17.08
C SER A 248 7.92 17.24 -18.07
N HIS A 249 8.23 15.94 -18.10
CA HIS A 249 7.57 15.00 -19.00
C HIS A 249 6.07 14.84 -18.71
N HIS A 250 5.64 14.88 -17.43
CA HIS A 250 4.22 14.85 -17.11
C HIS A 250 3.41 16.01 -17.70
N LYS A 251 4.03 17.19 -17.88
CA LYS A 251 3.37 18.34 -18.51
C LYS A 251 3.18 18.16 -20.02
N ASP A 252 4.01 17.33 -20.65
CA ASP A 252 3.96 17.06 -22.08
C ASP A 252 2.98 15.91 -22.43
N LEU A 253 2.52 15.15 -21.41
CA LEU A 253 1.60 14.04 -21.63
C LEU A 253 0.17 14.53 -21.93
N GLN A 254 -0.40 14.03 -23.03
CA GLN A 254 -1.82 14.22 -23.36
C GLN A 254 -2.69 13.23 -22.55
N HIS A 255 -2.84 13.49 -21.26
CA HIS A 255 -3.71 12.71 -20.38
C HIS A 255 -4.76 13.59 -19.69
N ALA A 256 -5.79 12.95 -19.12
CA ALA A 256 -6.75 13.68 -18.31
C ALA A 256 -6.02 14.35 -17.13
N PRO A 257 -6.41 15.58 -16.72
CA PRO A 257 -5.72 16.33 -15.68
C PRO A 257 -5.52 15.54 -14.38
N GLU A 258 -6.47 14.68 -14.00
CA GLU A 258 -6.35 13.88 -12.78
C GLU A 258 -5.21 12.87 -12.84
N TYR A 259 -4.86 12.33 -14.02
CA TYR A 259 -3.72 11.43 -14.16
C TYR A 259 -2.40 12.17 -14.03
N ILE A 260 -2.33 13.38 -14.57
CA ILE A 260 -1.15 14.23 -14.45
C ILE A 260 -0.93 14.56 -12.97
N GLU A 261 -1.99 14.93 -12.24
CA GLU A 261 -1.89 15.21 -10.82
C GLU A 261 -1.49 13.98 -9.98
N ILE A 262 -2.09 12.82 -10.23
CA ILE A 262 -1.71 11.55 -9.58
C ILE A 262 -0.25 11.17 -9.92
N GLY A 263 0.18 11.39 -11.15
CA GLY A 263 1.56 11.16 -11.60
C GLY A 263 2.55 12.05 -10.85
N LEU A 264 2.33 13.36 -10.84
CA LEU A 264 3.16 14.34 -10.11
C LEU A 264 3.21 14.06 -8.60
N PHE A 265 2.07 13.64 -8.04
CA PHE A 265 1.96 13.23 -6.64
C PHE A 265 2.84 12.01 -6.35
N LYS A 266 2.74 10.98 -7.19
CA LYS A 266 3.54 9.76 -7.12
C LYS A 266 5.03 10.05 -7.25
N ASP A 267 5.41 10.91 -8.19
CA ASP A 267 6.81 11.26 -8.44
C ASP A 267 7.42 11.92 -7.22
N THR A 268 6.70 12.90 -6.67
CA THR A 268 7.09 13.58 -5.44
C THR A 268 7.26 12.59 -4.30
N LEU A 269 6.25 11.72 -4.06
CA LEU A 269 6.35 10.68 -3.04
C LEU A 269 7.55 9.77 -3.25
N THR A 270 7.76 9.29 -4.47
CA THR A 270 8.82 8.33 -4.78
C THR A 270 10.18 8.93 -4.49
N VAL A 271 10.47 10.12 -5.01
CA VAL A 271 11.77 10.78 -4.82
C VAL A 271 12.00 11.17 -3.37
N THR A 272 11.00 11.77 -2.71
CA THR A 272 11.10 12.20 -1.31
C THR A 272 11.29 11.02 -0.36
N TYR A 273 10.53 9.93 -0.53
CA TYR A 273 10.73 8.69 0.23
C TYR A 273 12.14 8.13 0.06
N LEU A 274 12.59 8.06 -1.20
CA LEU A 274 13.91 7.57 -1.55
C LEU A 274 15.00 8.44 -0.89
N ASN A 275 14.89 9.77 -0.96
CA ASN A 275 15.80 10.69 -0.28
C ASN A 275 15.89 10.42 1.24
N ILE A 276 14.76 10.20 1.91
CA ILE A 276 14.73 9.89 3.35
C ILE A 276 15.54 8.61 3.63
N GLU A 277 15.30 7.53 2.88
CA GLU A 277 16.03 6.27 3.05
C GLU A 277 17.54 6.43 2.85
N SER A 278 17.94 7.12 1.76
CA SER A 278 19.36 7.41 1.49
C SER A 278 20.01 8.19 2.63
N LEU A 279 19.35 9.23 3.11
CA LEU A 279 19.85 10.04 4.21
C LEU A 279 19.94 9.24 5.52
N ARG A 280 19.00 8.34 5.81
CA ARG A 280 19.08 7.44 6.99
C ARG A 280 20.27 6.49 6.89
N VAL A 281 20.56 5.95 5.70
CA VAL A 281 21.76 5.12 5.47
C VAL A 281 23.03 5.93 5.73
N VAL A 282 23.14 7.15 5.22
CA VAL A 282 24.33 7.99 5.45
C VAL A 282 24.43 8.41 6.92
N LEU A 283 23.34 8.86 7.52
CA LEU A 283 23.25 9.28 8.93
C LEU A 283 23.74 8.19 9.89
N SER A 284 23.39 6.94 9.61
CA SER A 284 23.75 5.80 10.44
C SER A 284 25.24 5.40 10.36
N LYS A 285 25.95 5.83 9.31
CA LYS A 285 27.41 5.68 9.16
C LYS A 285 28.17 6.92 9.62
N CYS A 286 27.49 8.06 9.66
CA CYS A 286 28.07 9.35 9.99
C CYS A 286 28.62 9.35 11.41
N GLN A 287 29.77 9.98 11.63
CA GLN A 287 30.32 10.16 12.98
C GLN A 287 30.21 11.60 13.47
N ASP A 288 30.35 12.57 12.57
CA ASP A 288 30.31 14.00 12.89
C ASP A 288 28.90 14.45 13.38
N PRO A 289 28.77 14.98 14.62
CA PRO A 289 27.49 15.46 15.15
C PRO A 289 26.85 16.61 14.36
N ILE A 290 27.65 17.51 13.78
CA ILE A 290 27.16 18.66 13.00
C ILE A 290 26.54 18.16 11.70
N ILE A 291 27.23 17.23 11.03
CA ILE A 291 26.72 16.62 9.80
C ILE A 291 25.47 15.78 10.09
N LYS A 292 25.46 14.99 11.19
CA LYS A 292 24.28 14.24 11.65
C LYS A 292 23.06 15.14 11.83
N PHE A 293 23.23 16.29 12.47
CA PHE A 293 22.16 17.26 12.66
C PHE A 293 21.61 17.76 11.32
N SER A 294 22.50 18.10 10.37
CA SER A 294 22.09 18.55 9.03
C SER A 294 21.31 17.48 8.27
N PHE A 295 21.71 16.21 8.38
CA PHE A 295 20.95 15.08 7.82
C PHE A 295 19.58 14.91 8.45
N LYS A 296 19.48 14.93 9.78
CA LYS A 296 18.19 14.84 10.49
C LYS A 296 17.24 15.98 10.10
N HIS A 297 17.74 17.19 9.98
CA HIS A 297 16.97 18.34 9.51
C HIS A 297 16.48 18.16 8.06
N THR A 298 17.33 17.64 7.18
CA THR A 298 16.92 17.36 5.79
C THR A 298 15.88 16.25 5.72
N ILE A 299 16.05 15.18 6.51
CA ILE A 299 15.08 14.09 6.67
C ILE A 299 13.73 14.62 7.16
N LEU A 300 13.72 15.51 8.16
CA LEU A 300 12.51 16.16 8.66
C LEU A 300 11.78 16.92 7.55
N LYS A 301 12.49 17.74 6.77
CA LYS A 301 11.90 18.49 5.66
C LYS A 301 11.26 17.59 4.60
N GLU A 302 11.92 16.50 4.25
CA GLU A 302 11.37 15.53 3.29
C GLU A 302 10.14 14.81 3.87
N ALA A 303 10.15 14.47 5.16
CA ALA A 303 8.98 13.91 5.84
C ALA A 303 7.80 14.90 5.86
N ASP A 304 8.06 16.19 6.13
CA ASP A 304 7.05 17.26 6.09
C ASP A 304 6.37 17.34 4.71
N VAL A 305 7.15 17.17 3.62
CA VAL A 305 6.62 17.13 2.25
C VAL A 305 5.64 15.97 2.09
N ILE A 306 5.99 14.76 2.54
CA ILE A 306 5.08 13.60 2.47
C ILE A 306 3.80 13.84 3.29
N SER A 307 3.92 14.37 4.51
CA SER A 307 2.75 14.63 5.36
C SER A 307 1.82 15.68 4.77
N ALA A 308 2.37 16.72 4.15
CA ALA A 308 1.57 17.75 3.46
C ALA A 308 0.76 17.16 2.29
N LEU A 309 1.25 16.10 1.64
CA LEU A 309 0.52 15.43 0.56
C LEU A 309 -0.78 14.76 1.02
N THR A 310 -0.95 14.49 2.33
CA THR A 310 -2.23 13.95 2.86
C THR A 310 -3.40 14.93 2.73
N GLU A 311 -3.13 16.22 2.54
CA GLU A 311 -4.12 17.28 2.39
C GLU A 311 -4.54 17.49 0.92
N ASN A 312 -3.84 16.86 -0.02
CA ASN A 312 -4.16 16.97 -1.44
C ASN A 312 -5.44 16.15 -1.76
N PRO A 313 -6.39 16.65 -2.58
CA PRO A 313 -7.60 15.93 -2.96
C PRO A 313 -7.36 14.55 -3.61
N VAL A 314 -6.25 14.37 -4.35
CA VAL A 314 -5.89 13.10 -4.98
C VAL A 314 -5.40 12.05 -3.98
N PHE A 315 -5.10 12.44 -2.73
CA PHE A 315 -4.70 11.49 -1.67
C PHE A 315 -5.76 10.40 -1.46
N LEU A 316 -7.04 10.74 -1.66
CA LEU A 316 -8.14 9.77 -1.57
C LEU A 316 -7.99 8.62 -2.56
N GLY A 317 -7.35 8.89 -3.70
CA GLY A 317 -7.06 7.93 -4.75
C GLY A 317 -5.71 7.24 -4.63
N MET A 318 -5.10 7.23 -3.45
CA MET A 318 -3.83 6.53 -3.27
C MET A 318 -3.98 5.02 -3.26
N THR A 319 -3.10 4.37 -4.01
CA THR A 319 -2.96 2.91 -4.08
C THR A 319 -2.06 2.39 -2.96
N ALA A 320 -2.13 1.08 -2.73
CA ALA A 320 -1.38 0.42 -1.67
C ALA A 320 0.14 0.59 -1.76
N SER A 321 0.70 0.87 -2.95
CA SER A 321 2.14 1.12 -3.13
C SER A 321 2.63 2.26 -2.25
N PHE A 322 1.84 3.30 -2.03
CA PHE A 322 2.38 4.51 -1.39
C PHE A 322 2.29 4.49 0.14
N VAL A 323 1.67 3.45 0.70
CA VAL A 323 1.47 3.31 2.15
C VAL A 323 2.79 3.39 2.91
N PHE A 324 3.86 2.82 2.39
CA PHE A 324 5.18 2.86 3.05
C PHE A 324 5.76 4.27 3.14
N ALA A 325 5.50 5.14 2.15
CA ALA A 325 6.03 6.50 2.12
C ALA A 325 5.42 7.33 3.27
N PHE A 326 4.10 7.23 3.45
CA PHE A 326 3.43 7.85 4.60
C PHE A 326 3.87 7.24 5.92
N ALA A 327 4.07 5.92 5.97
CA ALA A 327 4.56 5.27 7.17
C ALA A 327 6.00 5.69 7.53
N ILE A 328 6.88 5.99 6.57
CA ILE A 328 8.23 6.48 6.87
C ILE A 328 8.22 7.93 7.37
N ALA A 329 7.34 8.78 6.83
CA ALA A 329 7.20 10.16 7.26
C ALA A 329 6.69 10.22 8.70
N ALA A 330 5.62 9.46 8.98
CA ALA A 330 5.06 9.28 10.32
C ALA A 330 6.09 8.79 11.33
N GLN A 331 6.87 7.77 10.95
CA GLN A 331 7.95 7.25 11.78
C GLN A 331 9.04 8.30 12.02
N THR A 332 9.42 9.05 10.98
CA THR A 332 10.43 10.11 11.06
C THR A 332 10.00 11.21 12.03
N HIS A 333 8.76 11.71 11.91
CA HIS A 333 8.23 12.70 12.83
C HIS A 333 8.17 12.18 14.27
N LEU A 334 7.78 10.92 14.46
CA LEU A 334 7.75 10.31 15.79
C LEU A 334 9.15 10.18 16.40
N GLU A 335 10.14 9.76 15.63
CA GLU A 335 11.53 9.65 16.07
C GLU A 335 12.11 11.03 16.44
N LEU A 336 11.91 12.03 15.58
CA LEU A 336 12.46 13.38 15.77
C LEU A 336 11.70 14.22 16.80
N TYR A 337 10.45 13.86 17.12
CA TYR A 337 9.70 14.47 18.22
C TYR A 337 10.38 14.30 19.59
N PHE A 338 11.20 13.25 19.75
CA PHE A 338 11.96 13.00 20.98
C PHE A 338 13.44 13.39 20.87
N ASP A 339 13.83 14.06 19.77
CA ASP A 339 15.22 14.44 19.52
C ASP A 339 15.49 15.89 19.97
N PRO A 340 16.23 16.10 21.08
CA PRO A 340 16.42 17.43 21.65
C PRO A 340 17.19 18.37 20.71
N ASP A 341 18.12 17.84 19.89
CA ASP A 341 18.91 18.66 18.98
C ASP A 341 18.02 19.29 17.90
N ILE A 342 17.02 18.56 17.42
CA ILE A 342 16.07 19.04 16.43
C ILE A 342 15.07 20.02 17.05
N ILE A 343 14.52 19.68 18.21
CA ILE A 343 13.52 20.52 18.91
C ILE A 343 14.08 21.89 19.26
N MET A 344 15.34 21.94 19.71
CA MET A 344 15.94 23.21 20.14
C MET A 344 16.40 24.10 18.98
N ARG A 345 16.68 23.55 17.79
CA ARG A 345 17.41 24.29 16.73
C ARG A 345 16.63 24.47 15.43
N VAL A 346 15.66 23.61 15.13
CA VAL A 346 15.05 23.54 13.79
C VAL A 346 13.55 23.74 13.83
N ALA A 347 12.86 22.92 14.61
CA ALA A 347 11.42 22.85 14.60
C ALA A 347 10.92 22.80 16.03
N THR A 348 9.86 23.54 16.32
CA THR A 348 9.20 23.42 17.62
C THR A 348 8.56 22.04 17.72
N GLN A 349 8.51 21.52 18.95
CA GLN A 349 7.80 20.27 19.25
C GLN A 349 6.32 20.34 18.78
N GLU A 350 5.72 21.52 18.83
CA GLU A 350 4.38 21.81 18.28
C GLU A 350 4.30 21.62 16.77
N GLN A 351 5.30 22.06 16.00
CA GLN A 351 5.31 21.89 14.55
C GLN A 351 5.41 20.41 14.16
N ILE A 352 6.27 19.63 14.84
CA ILE A 352 6.36 18.18 14.62
C ILE A 352 5.04 17.51 15.00
N LEU A 353 4.42 17.90 16.12
CA LEU A 353 3.12 17.38 16.55
C LEU A 353 2.01 17.65 15.52
N LYS A 354 2.00 18.84 14.90
CA LYS A 354 1.06 19.17 13.82
C LYS A 354 1.20 18.22 12.64
N ASN A 355 2.43 17.89 12.24
CA ASN A 355 2.67 16.94 11.15
C ASN A 355 2.31 15.50 11.55
N LEU A 356 2.56 15.10 12.81
CA LEU A 356 2.10 13.82 13.34
C LEU A 356 0.57 13.67 13.32
N VAL A 357 -0.19 14.73 13.55
CA VAL A 357 -1.66 14.71 13.39
C VAL A 357 -2.04 14.45 11.93
N LYS A 358 -1.35 15.07 10.97
CA LYS A 358 -1.58 14.83 9.53
C LYS A 358 -1.26 13.37 9.18
N ASP A 359 -0.11 12.89 9.61
CA ASP A 359 0.32 11.50 9.40
C ASP A 359 -0.65 10.50 9.98
N TYR A 360 -1.11 10.71 11.21
CA TYR A 360 -2.08 9.85 11.86
C TYR A 360 -3.38 9.76 11.05
N LYS A 361 -3.94 10.91 10.63
CA LYS A 361 -5.14 10.95 9.78
C LYS A 361 -4.90 10.27 8.43
N GLY A 362 -3.75 10.50 7.81
CA GLY A 362 -3.36 9.86 6.55
C GLY A 362 -3.28 8.34 6.68
N LEU A 363 -2.61 7.83 7.71
CA LEU A 363 -2.50 6.38 7.96
C LEU A 363 -3.84 5.76 8.35
N LEU A 364 -4.70 6.45 9.09
CA LEU A 364 -6.07 6.01 9.36
C LEU A 364 -6.90 5.94 8.08
N PHE A 365 -6.79 6.91 7.18
CA PHE A 365 -7.45 6.84 5.87
C PHE A 365 -6.95 5.65 5.05
N LEU A 366 -5.65 5.39 5.07
CA LEU A 366 -5.02 4.25 4.39
C LEU A 366 -5.26 2.91 5.08
N SER A 367 -5.92 2.87 6.26
CA SER A 367 -6.21 1.63 7.00
C SER A 367 -7.10 0.64 6.25
N LYS A 368 -7.74 1.08 5.15
CA LYS A 368 -8.35 0.22 4.14
C LYS A 368 -7.42 -0.86 3.58
N TYR A 369 -6.12 -0.61 3.57
CA TYR A 369 -5.09 -1.57 3.20
C TYR A 369 -4.66 -2.37 4.42
N GLY A 370 -4.79 -3.70 4.39
CA GLY A 370 -4.39 -4.56 5.50
C GLY A 370 -2.93 -4.35 5.97
N ARG A 371 -2.05 -3.90 5.07
CA ARG A 371 -0.65 -3.56 5.36
C ARG A 371 -0.49 -2.56 6.50
N ILE A 372 -1.35 -1.53 6.61
CA ILE A 372 -1.29 -0.57 7.72
C ILE A 372 -1.37 -1.31 9.05
N SER A 373 -2.41 -2.14 9.23
CA SER A 373 -2.62 -2.88 10.47
C SER A 373 -1.51 -3.90 10.76
N LYS A 374 -1.08 -4.68 9.75
CA LYS A 374 -0.13 -5.78 9.95
C LYS A 374 1.33 -5.33 10.08
N LYS A 375 1.74 -4.29 9.36
CA LYS A 375 3.15 -3.85 9.27
C LYS A 375 3.41 -2.56 10.03
N TYR A 376 2.47 -1.62 10.02
CA TYR A 376 2.66 -0.27 10.56
C TYR A 376 1.77 0.05 11.76
N GLY A 377 1.00 -0.91 12.27
CA GLY A 377 0.10 -0.71 13.40
C GLY A 377 0.82 -0.16 14.62
N HIS A 378 2.07 -0.58 14.87
CA HIS A 378 2.89 -0.06 15.96
C HIS A 378 3.20 1.45 15.83
N ILE A 379 3.42 1.96 14.61
CA ILE A 379 3.62 3.40 14.36
C ILE A 379 2.32 4.14 14.65
N VAL A 380 1.20 3.66 14.10
CA VAL A 380 -0.12 4.26 14.30
C VAL A 380 -0.48 4.34 15.79
N SER A 381 -0.30 3.23 16.53
CA SER A 381 -0.58 3.20 17.98
C SER A 381 0.34 4.11 18.79
N ALA A 382 1.63 4.21 18.44
CA ALA A 382 2.56 5.09 19.13
C ALA A 382 2.20 6.57 18.94
N ILE A 383 1.81 6.96 17.72
CA ILE A 383 1.34 8.31 17.43
C ILE A 383 0.03 8.59 18.19
N GLU A 384 -0.93 7.66 18.15
CA GLU A 384 -2.20 7.80 18.86
C GLU A 384 -2.00 8.03 20.37
N GLN A 385 -1.13 7.24 21.00
CA GLN A 385 -0.80 7.38 22.43
C GLN A 385 -0.15 8.74 22.72
N LEU A 386 0.78 9.17 21.88
CA LEU A 386 1.43 10.48 22.02
C LEU A 386 0.42 11.63 21.92
N LEU A 387 -0.50 11.56 20.95
CA LEU A 387 -1.56 12.56 20.77
C LEU A 387 -2.50 12.60 21.98
N LYS A 388 -2.95 11.45 22.50
CA LYS A 388 -3.80 11.38 23.70
C LYS A 388 -3.11 11.99 24.92
N ASN A 389 -1.85 11.66 25.17
CA ASN A 389 -1.08 12.18 26.30
C ASN A 389 -0.90 13.70 26.20
N THR A 390 -0.71 14.23 24.99
CA THR A 390 -0.53 15.67 24.77
C THR A 390 -1.84 16.44 24.95
N HIS A 391 -2.96 15.90 24.46
CA HIS A 391 -4.29 16.50 24.72
C HIS A 391 -4.64 16.51 26.21
N HIS A 392 -4.42 15.41 26.93
CA HIS A 392 -4.64 15.36 28.37
C HIS A 392 -3.77 16.37 29.14
N ALA A 393 -2.52 16.58 28.73
CA ALA A 393 -1.66 17.60 29.34
C ALA A 393 -2.17 19.03 29.11
N VAL A 394 -2.72 19.31 27.92
CA VAL A 394 -3.33 20.61 27.60
C VAL A 394 -4.61 20.82 28.43
N ASP A 395 -5.47 19.81 28.53
CA ASP A 395 -6.72 19.90 29.31
C ASP A 395 -6.45 20.09 30.81
N LEU A 396 -5.45 19.40 31.37
CA LEU A 396 -5.02 19.57 32.77
C LEU A 396 -4.47 20.98 33.03
N ASN A 397 -3.68 21.53 32.11
CA ASN A 397 -3.16 22.89 32.24
C ASN A 397 -4.30 23.93 32.15
N GLN A 398 -5.28 23.72 31.28
CA GLN A 398 -6.45 24.60 31.18
C GLN A 398 -7.30 24.56 32.47
N GLN A 399 -7.53 23.38 33.04
CA GLN A 399 -8.26 23.23 34.32
C GLN A 399 -7.51 23.87 35.50
N GLN A 400 -6.18 23.76 35.55
CA GLN A 400 -5.37 24.43 36.59
C GLN A 400 -5.41 25.96 36.44
N THR A 401 -5.34 26.51 35.22
CA THR A 401 -5.48 27.96 35.00
C THR A 401 -6.89 28.49 35.30
N ALA A 402 -7.94 27.70 35.05
CA ALA A 402 -9.30 28.09 35.39
C ALA A 402 -9.53 28.14 36.92
N SER A 403 -8.83 27.30 37.69
CA SER A 403 -8.93 27.25 39.16
C SER A 403 -8.18 28.36 39.92
N HIS A 404 -7.48 29.26 39.22
CA HIS A 404 -6.78 30.42 39.81
C HIS A 404 -7.32 31.78 39.32
N SER A 405 -8.54 31.81 38.78
CA SER A 405 -9.24 33.09 38.60
C SER A 405 -9.53 33.71 39.98
N PRO A 406 -9.11 34.96 40.26
CA PRO A 406 -9.44 35.64 41.50
C PRO A 406 -10.96 35.78 41.59
N GLN A 407 -11.56 35.29 42.68
CA GLN A 407 -12.96 35.53 42.99
C GLN A 407 -13.21 37.03 43.15
N ALA A 408 -13.63 37.69 42.09
CA ALA A 408 -14.34 38.95 42.18
C ALA A 408 -15.79 38.63 42.56
N HIS A 409 -16.18 39.07 43.74
CA HIS A 409 -17.55 39.03 44.24
C HIS A 409 -18.54 39.58 43.21
N GLN A 410 -19.53 38.77 42.82
CA GLN A 410 -20.86 39.29 42.49
C GLN A 410 -21.93 38.27 42.85
N LYS A 411 -22.71 38.65 43.88
CA LYS A 411 -24.04 38.13 44.18
C LYS A 411 -24.96 38.45 43.01
N ASN A 412 -25.76 37.48 42.56
CA ASN A 412 -27.22 37.57 42.66
C ASN A 412 -27.90 36.26 42.17
N SER A 413 -28.87 35.85 43.00
CA SER A 413 -30.12 35.13 42.72
C SER A 413 -30.73 35.43 41.34
N SER A 414 -31.53 34.59 40.68
CA SER A 414 -32.45 33.54 41.12
C SER A 414 -33.06 32.84 39.89
N ASP A 415 -33.57 31.64 40.14
CA ASP A 415 -34.78 31.02 39.60
C ASP A 415 -34.84 30.42 38.19
N GLY A 416 -35.36 29.19 38.18
CA GLY A 416 -36.28 28.70 37.15
C GLY A 416 -35.70 27.78 36.08
N GLY A 417 -36.12 26.51 36.09
CA GLY A 417 -36.09 25.69 34.88
C GLY A 417 -35.89 24.20 35.12
N ALA A 418 -36.99 23.49 35.36
CA ALA A 418 -37.07 22.04 35.25
C ALA A 418 -36.82 21.60 33.80
N ASP A 419 -36.13 20.48 33.59
CA ASP A 419 -36.50 19.59 32.49
C ASP A 419 -35.98 18.15 32.61
N ASN A 420 -36.77 17.29 31.99
CA ASN A 420 -36.85 15.84 32.11
C ASN A 420 -35.62 15.05 31.66
N HIS A 421 -35.17 14.07 32.46
CA HIS A 421 -34.29 12.99 32.02
C HIS A 421 -35.10 11.69 31.79
N ILE A 422 -35.35 11.39 30.52
CA ILE A 422 -35.73 10.06 30.03
C ILE A 422 -34.46 9.24 29.87
N GLY A 423 -34.48 8.03 30.43
CA GLY A 423 -33.35 7.09 30.40
C GLY A 423 -33.17 6.39 29.05
N CYS A 424 -31.98 5.85 28.85
CA CYS A 424 -31.79 4.68 28.00
C CYS A 424 -30.59 3.89 28.52
N GLY A 425 -30.86 2.70 29.06
CA GLY A 425 -29.84 1.75 29.48
C GLY A 425 -29.31 0.98 28.28
N SER A 426 -27.99 0.93 28.13
CA SER A 426 -27.32 0.02 27.20
C SER A 426 -26.83 -1.21 27.95
N MET A 427 -27.42 -2.36 27.63
CA MET A 427 -26.96 -3.67 28.09
C MET A 427 -25.68 -4.06 27.36
N SER A 428 -24.64 -4.38 28.14
CA SER A 428 -23.44 -5.06 27.69
C SER A 428 -23.69 -6.56 27.58
N SER A 429 -23.59 -7.11 26.37
CA SER A 429 -23.54 -8.57 26.14
C SER A 429 -22.09 -9.01 25.91
N SER A 430 -21.54 -9.64 26.94
CA SER A 430 -20.29 -10.39 26.91
C SER A 430 -20.54 -11.79 26.35
N GLY A 431 -20.01 -12.05 25.15
CA GLY A 431 -20.03 -13.35 24.48
C GLY A 431 -18.63 -13.97 24.44
N LEU A 432 -18.45 -15.01 25.25
CA LEU A 432 -17.32 -15.93 25.28
C LEU A 432 -17.11 -16.66 23.94
N ALA A 433 -15.85 -16.89 23.55
CA ALA A 433 -15.47 -18.10 22.84
C ALA A 433 -13.98 -18.42 22.99
N CYS A 434 -13.71 -19.55 23.66
CA CYS A 434 -12.45 -20.26 23.73
C CYS A 434 -11.97 -20.69 22.34
N THR A 435 -10.65 -20.80 22.13
CA THR A 435 -10.06 -21.99 21.49
C THR A 435 -8.60 -22.18 21.87
N ASN A 436 -8.31 -23.42 22.25
CA ASN A 436 -7.01 -24.01 22.54
C ASN A 436 -6.02 -23.82 21.39
N LYS A 437 -4.77 -23.49 21.71
CA LYS A 437 -3.61 -23.80 20.85
C LYS A 437 -2.67 -24.71 21.62
N GLN A 438 -2.62 -25.97 21.19
CA GLN A 438 -1.57 -26.92 21.54
C GLN A 438 -0.27 -26.49 20.87
N GLU A 439 0.78 -26.37 21.67
CA GLU A 439 2.17 -26.18 21.22
C GLU A 439 2.70 -27.50 20.65
N ILE A 440 3.15 -27.46 19.39
CA ILE A 440 3.99 -28.51 18.81
C ILE A 440 5.40 -27.93 18.71
N THR A 441 6.26 -28.39 19.61
CA THR A 441 7.69 -28.10 19.66
C THR A 441 8.41 -28.93 18.60
N ILE A 442 8.92 -28.29 17.54
CA ILE A 442 9.88 -28.88 16.62
C ILE A 442 11.14 -28.02 16.60
N SER A 443 12.21 -28.55 17.19
CA SER A 443 13.57 -28.07 17.05
C SER A 443 14.06 -28.29 15.62
N PRO A 444 14.90 -27.38 15.08
CA PRO A 444 16.03 -27.90 14.33
C PRO A 444 17.36 -27.21 14.64
N SER A 445 18.36 -28.05 14.39
CA SER A 445 19.77 -27.96 14.64
C SER A 445 20.50 -26.93 13.80
N THR A 446 21.65 -26.56 14.36
CA THR A 446 22.76 -25.78 13.83
C THR A 446 23.24 -26.21 12.43
N LYS A 447 23.45 -25.25 11.50
CA LYS A 447 24.80 -24.85 11.00
C LYS A 447 24.74 -23.97 9.73
N LYS A 448 25.76 -23.10 9.64
CA LYS A 448 26.23 -22.26 8.51
C LYS A 448 25.48 -20.95 8.25
N ARG A 449 25.79 -19.94 9.09
CA ARG A 449 25.66 -18.52 8.72
C ARG A 449 26.65 -18.21 7.59
N ARG A 450 26.13 -17.97 6.39
CA ARG A 450 26.84 -17.20 5.37
C ARG A 450 26.75 -15.73 5.79
N HIS A 451 27.89 -15.04 5.87
CA HIS A 451 27.92 -13.60 6.12
C HIS A 451 27.17 -12.89 4.98
N ALA A 452 26.15 -12.11 5.35
CA ALA A 452 25.52 -11.18 4.42
C ALA A 452 26.51 -10.04 4.13
N PRO A 453 26.43 -9.37 2.97
CA PRO A 453 27.26 -8.19 2.70
C PRO A 453 27.04 -7.13 3.80
N PRO A 454 28.05 -6.32 4.15
CA PRO A 454 28.00 -5.40 5.28
C PRO A 454 26.78 -4.48 5.32
N SER A 455 26.23 -4.10 4.15
CA SER A 455 25.04 -3.24 4.02
C SER A 455 23.72 -3.90 4.46
N ALA A 456 23.52 -5.19 4.16
CA ALA A 456 22.30 -5.93 4.53
C ALA A 456 22.30 -6.34 6.01
N GLN A 457 23.47 -6.72 6.54
CA GLN A 457 23.64 -7.01 7.97
C GLN A 457 23.49 -5.75 8.83
N PHE A 458 23.87 -4.60 8.27
CA PHE A 458 23.71 -3.30 8.91
C PHE A 458 22.25 -2.84 8.96
N LEU A 459 21.49 -2.88 7.87
CA LEU A 459 20.05 -2.54 7.89
C LEU A 459 19.23 -3.47 8.81
N ALA A 460 19.58 -4.77 8.84
CA ALA A 460 18.97 -5.72 9.79
C ALA A 460 19.33 -5.42 11.26
N ASN A 461 20.52 -4.85 11.52
CA ASN A 461 20.93 -4.41 12.86
C ASN A 461 20.28 -3.07 13.24
N THR A 462 20.14 -2.14 12.29
CA THR A 462 19.37 -0.90 12.44
C THR A 462 17.92 -1.21 12.80
N ALA A 463 17.23 -2.08 12.03
CA ALA A 463 15.88 -2.53 12.35
C ALA A 463 15.76 -3.28 13.70
N ARG A 464 16.84 -3.91 14.19
CA ARG A 464 16.91 -4.51 15.54
C ARG A 464 17.06 -3.47 16.64
N ASN A 465 17.86 -2.43 16.42
CA ASN A 465 18.08 -1.33 17.36
C ASN A 465 16.84 -0.41 17.49
N PHE A 466 15.90 -0.49 16.55
CA PHE A 466 14.65 0.27 16.54
C PHE A 466 13.39 -0.58 16.81
N ARG A 467 13.53 -1.83 17.26
CA ARG A 467 12.39 -2.54 17.87
C ARG A 467 12.10 -1.88 19.22
N PRO A 468 10.85 -1.47 19.53
CA PRO A 468 10.50 -1.06 20.89
C PRO A 468 10.57 -2.31 21.77
N GLY A 469 11.73 -2.51 22.40
CA GLY A 469 12.00 -3.62 23.30
C GLY A 469 12.24 -3.10 24.70
N ASN A 470 11.26 -3.29 25.58
CA ASN A 470 11.42 -3.48 27.02
C ASN A 470 12.43 -2.57 27.72
N ALA A 471 12.23 -1.25 27.61
CA ALA A 471 12.74 -0.34 28.63
C ALA A 471 11.79 -0.39 29.83
N LEU A 472 11.82 -1.48 30.60
CA LEU A 472 11.35 -1.56 31.99
C LEU A 472 11.69 -2.96 32.53
N ASN A 473 12.30 -2.98 33.70
CA ASN A 473 12.72 -4.13 34.51
C ASN A 473 14.09 -4.74 34.20
N ASN A 474 15.13 -4.04 34.64
CA ASN A 474 16.24 -4.71 35.31
C ASN A 474 16.57 -3.91 36.60
N PRO A 475 16.16 -4.37 37.80
CA PRO A 475 16.63 -3.75 39.03
C PRO A 475 18.10 -4.13 39.19
N ARG A 476 18.94 -3.12 39.38
CA ARG A 476 20.34 -3.30 39.77
C ARG A 476 20.38 -4.11 41.06
N LYS A 477 21.14 -5.21 41.08
CA LYS A 477 21.67 -5.79 42.31
C LYS A 477 23.07 -5.25 42.51
N GLU A 478 23.29 -4.72 43.71
CA GLU A 478 24.60 -4.45 44.32
C GLU A 478 25.39 -5.73 44.53
#